data_AF-A0A9E1QX33-F1
#
_entry.id   AF-A0A9E1QX33-F1
#
_cell.length_a   1.000
_cell.length_b   1.000
_cell.length_c   1.000
_cell.angle_alpha   90.00
_cell.angle_beta   90.00
_cell.angle_gamma   90.00
#
_symmetry.space_group_name_H-M   'P 1'
#
loop_
_entity.id
_entity.type
_entity.pdbx_description
1 polymer ?
#
loop_
_entity_poly.entity_id
_entity_poly.type
_entity_poly.pdbx_seq_one_letter_code
_entity_poly.pdbx_strand_id
1 'polypeptide(L)' 'DGFPDDRLDEALNSACPLIMFPYLRETLDNVLLKAGYPPLMLAPINFDAMYKEKKAIKQAEEKAQNEKKH' A
#
# COMPACT_ATOMS: atom_id res chain seq x y z
N ASP A 1 15.70 -19.03 9.05
CA ASP A 1 15.01 -19.15 7.75
C ASP A 1 13.97 -18.05 7.59
N GLY A 2 14.43 -16.87 7.18
CA GLY A 2 13.59 -15.70 6.94
C GLY A 2 13.13 -15.66 5.48
N PHE A 3 11.97 -15.05 5.24
CA PHE A 3 11.52 -14.73 3.89
C PHE A 3 12.62 -13.99 3.11
N PRO A 4 12.82 -14.27 1.81
CA PRO A 4 13.68 -13.43 0.98
C PRO A 4 13.21 -11.98 1.08
N ASP A 5 14.14 -11.04 1.30
CA ASP A 5 13.83 -9.63 1.62
C ASP A 5 12.84 -8.99 0.62
N ASP A 6 12.98 -9.32 -0.66
CA ASP A 6 12.06 -8.86 -1.71
C ASP A 6 10.61 -9.36 -1.53
N ARG A 7 10.44 -10.61 -1.08
CA ARG A 7 9.10 -11.17 -0.83
C ARG A 7 8.50 -10.60 0.44
N LEU A 8 9.32 -10.29 1.44
CA LEU A 8 8.87 -9.62 2.66
C LEU A 8 8.40 -8.20 2.34
N ASP A 9 9.15 -7.47 1.52
CA ASP A 9 8.78 -6.13 1.08
C ASP A 9 7.46 -6.12 0.28
N GLU A 10 7.29 -7.04 -0.67
CA GLU A 10 6.03 -7.20 -1.41
C GLU A 10 4.86 -7.58 -0.50
N ALA A 11 5.07 -8.51 0.44
CA ALA A 11 4.05 -8.90 1.40
C ALA A 11 3.59 -7.71 2.25
N LEU A 12 4.52 -6.92 2.79
CA LEU A 12 4.21 -5.77 3.64
C LEU A 12 3.53 -4.63 2.90
N ASN A 13 3.90 -4.39 1.64
CA ASN A 13 3.39 -3.24 0.88
C ASN A 13 2.19 -3.56 -0.01
N SER A 14 1.89 -4.84 -0.30
CA SER A 14 0.73 -5.22 -1.12
C SER A 14 -0.19 -6.24 -0.44
N ALA A 15 0.31 -7.44 -0.13
CA ALA A 15 -0.54 -8.54 0.32
C ALA A 15 -1.19 -8.26 1.69
N CYS A 16 -0.41 -7.78 2.66
CA CYS A 16 -0.89 -7.42 3.98
C CYS A 16 -1.99 -6.35 3.94
N PRO A 17 -1.80 -5.17 3.30
CA PRO A 17 -2.86 -4.17 3.23
C PRO A 17 -4.07 -4.66 2.43
N LEU A 18 -3.90 -5.48 1.38
CA LEU A 18 -5.03 -6.06 0.64
C LEU A 18 -5.94 -6.90 1.54
N ILE A 19 -5.36 -7.74 2.41
CA ILE A 19 -6.11 -8.58 3.36
C ILE A 19 -6.80 -7.72 4.42
N MET A 20 -6.14 -6.66 4.91
CA MET A 20 -6.68 -5.81 5.96
C MET A 20 -7.73 -4.81 5.47
N PHE A 21 -7.70 -4.45 4.18
CA PHE A 21 -8.53 -3.38 3.61
C PHE A 21 -10.05 -3.56 3.81
N PRO A 22 -10.66 -4.75 3.66
CA PRO A 22 -12.08 -4.94 3.92
C PRO A 22 -12.47 -4.59 5.36
N TYR A 23 -11.64 -4.98 6.34
CA TYR A 23 -11.87 -4.70 7.76
C TYR A 23 -11.71 -3.21 8.08
N LEU A 24 -10.70 -2.56 7.50
CA LEU A 24 -10.50 -1.13 7.64
C LEU A 24 -11.71 -0.36 7.08
N ARG A 25 -12.16 -0.73 5.88
CA ARG A 25 -13.32 -0.12 5.24
C ARG A 25 -14.56 -0.22 6.11
N GLU A 26 -14.88 -1.43 6.58
CA GLU A 26 -16.05 -1.65 7.44
C GLU A 26 -15.93 -0.86 8.75
N THR A 27 -14.75 -0.84 9.36
CA THR A 27 -14.49 -0.08 10.60
C THR A 27 -14.76 1.41 10.40
N LEU A 28 -14.28 1.99 9.30
CA LEU A 28 -14.50 3.39 8.97
C LEU A 28 -15.98 3.70 8.69
N ASP A 29 -16.65 2.87 7.90
CA ASP A 29 -18.09 3.03 7.64
C ASP A 29 -18.89 2.99 8.96
N ASN A 30 -18.56 2.04 9.85
CA ASN A 30 -19.19 1.93 11.17
C ASN A 30 -18.97 3.17 12.05
N VAL A 31 -17.76 3.74 12.05
CA VAL A 31 -17.45 4.97 12.79
C VAL A 31 -18.25 6.15 12.25
N LEU A 32 -18.32 6.31 10.93
CA LEU A 32 -19.02 7.42 10.29
C LEU A 32 -20.54 7.34 10.52
N LEU A 33 -21.12 6.15 10.40
CA LEU A 33 -22.54 5.95 10.67
C LEU A 33 -22.91 6.27 12.12
N LYS A 34 -22.08 5.85 13.08
CA LYS A 34 -22.27 6.20 14.51
C LYS A 34 -22.15 7.70 14.77
N ALA A 35 -21.33 8.40 13.98
CA ALA A 35 -21.20 9.85 14.03
C ALA A 35 -22.30 10.61 13.25
N GLY A 36 -23.26 9.90 12.65
CA GLY A 36 -24.38 10.49 11.90
C GLY A 36 -24.02 10.95 10.48
N TYR A 37 -22.84 10.58 9.98
CA TYR A 37 -22.42 10.85 8.61
C TYR A 37 -22.94 9.78 7.64
N PRO A 38 -23.11 10.11 6.35
CA PRO A 38 -23.41 9.11 5.33
C PRO A 38 -22.26 8.08 5.20
N PRO A 39 -22.54 6.86 4.71
CA PRO A 39 -21.51 5.86 4.43
C PRO A 39 -20.45 6.39 3.47
N LEU A 40 -19.17 6.09 3.72
CA LEU A 40 -18.07 6.57 2.89
C LEU A 40 -17.90 5.74 1.61
N MET A 41 -18.26 4.46 1.63
CA MET A 41 -18.24 3.58 0.46
C MET A 41 -16.91 3.65 -0.31
N LEU A 42 -15.79 3.42 0.38
CA LEU A 42 -14.45 3.53 -0.20
C LEU A 42 -14.33 2.87 -1.60
N ALA A 43 -13.55 3.43 -2.51
CA ALA A 43 -13.28 2.72 -3.76
C ALA A 43 -12.39 1.47 -3.47
N PRO A 44 -12.51 0.38 -4.26
CA PRO A 44 -11.51 -0.68 -4.23
C PRO A 44 -10.12 -0.12 -4.53
N ILE A 45 -9.10 -0.58 -3.78
CA ILE A 45 -7.70 -0.17 -3.96
C ILE A 45 -6.90 -1.33 -4.56
N ASN A 46 -6.06 -1.03 -5.56
CA ASN A 46 -5.12 -2.00 -6.13
C ASN A 46 -3.72 -1.79 -5.53
N PHE A 47 -3.46 -2.46 -4.39
CA PHE A 47 -2.19 -2.35 -3.69
C PHE A 47 -0.99 -2.88 -4.48
N ASP A 48 -1.19 -3.87 -5.36
CA ASP A 48 -0.12 -4.39 -6.23
C ASP A 48 0.39 -3.33 -7.20
N ALA A 49 -0.55 -2.61 -7.84
CA ALA A 49 -0.21 -1.54 -8.78
C ALA A 49 0.54 -0.41 -8.06
N MET A 50 0.05 0.00 -6.88
CA MET A 50 0.68 1.04 -6.07
C MET A 50 2.10 0.65 -5.62
N TYR A 51 2.29 -0.61 -5.20
CA TYR A 51 3.61 -1.11 -4.81
C TYR A 51 4.59 -1.10 -6.01
N LYS A 52 4.14 -1.58 -7.18
CA LYS A 52 4.96 -1.59 -8.41
C LYS A 52 5.36 -0.18 -8.84
N GLU A 53 4.43 0.77 -8.79
CA GLU A 53 4.70 2.18 -9.10
C GLU A 53 5.74 2.77 -8.15
N LYS A 54 5.54 2.58 -6.83
CA LYS A 54 6.48 3.05 -5.80
C LYS A 54 7.88 2.43 -5.98
N LYS A 55 7.97 1.14 -6.28
CA LYS A 55 9.25 0.45 -6.53
C LYS A 55 9.96 1.01 -7.76
N ALA A 56 9.22 1.29 -8.84
CA ALA A 56 9.78 1.89 -10.06
C ALA A 56 10.35 3.30 -9.80
N ILE A 57 9.62 4.14 -9.05
CA ILE A 57 10.09 5.48 -8.67
C ILE A 57 11.38 5.39 -7.85
N LYS A 58 11.41 4.54 -6.82
CA LYS A 58 12.60 4.36 -5.97
C LYS A 58 13.82 3.92 -6.77
N GLN A 59 13.65 2.98 -7.71
CA GLN A 59 14.73 2.53 -8.59
C GLN A 59 15.24 3.64 -9.53
N ALA A 60 14.36 4.53 -9.99
CA ALA A 60 14.75 5.68 -10.81
C ALA A 60 15.55 6.71 -9.99
N GLU A 61 15.12 6.98 -8.75
CA GLU A 61 15.83 7.87 -7.82
C GLU A 61 17.23 7.36 -7.47
N GLU A 62 17.36 6.06 -7.16
CA GLU A 62 18.64 5.42 -6.87
C GLU A 62 19.62 5.50 -8.05
N LYS A 63 19.13 5.32 -9.28
CA LYS A 63 19.94 5.48 -10.50
C LYS A 63 20.41 6.92 -10.68
N ALA A 64 19.51 7.89 -10.58
CA ALA A 64 19.85 9.31 -10.72
C ALA A 64 20.83 9.80 -9.64
N GLN A 65 20.77 9.24 -8.43
CA GLN A 65 21.70 9.57 -7.35
C GLN A 65 23.09 8.96 -7.56
N ASN A 66 23.17 7.75 -8.12
CA ASN A 66 24.44 7.12 -8.46
C ASN A 66 25.15 7.84 -9.63
N GLU A 67 24.39 8.35 -10.61
CA GLU A 67 24.94 9.14 -11.73
C GLU A 67 25.53 10.48 -11.30
N LYS A 68 24.96 11.14 -10.28
CA LYS A 68 25.49 12.41 -9.74
C LYS A 68 26.71 12.25 -8.85
N LYS A 69 27.02 11.03 -8.41
CA LYS A 69 28.15 10.71 -7.54
C LYS A 69 29.41 10.35 -8.34
N HIS A 70 29.27 10.12 -9.64
CA HIS A 70 30.35 10.06 -10.63
C HIS A 70 30.53 11.42 -11.29
#